data_AF-A0A2E5JLN1-F1
#
_entry.id   AF-A0A2E5JLN1-F1
#
_cell.length_a   1.000
_cell.length_b   1.000
_cell.length_c   1.000
_cell.angle_alpha   90.00
_cell.angle_beta   90.00
_cell.angle_gamma   90.00
#
_symmetry.space_group_name_H-M   'P 1'
#
loop_
_entity.id
_entity.type
_entity.pdbx_description
1 polymer ?
#
loop_
_entity_poly.entity_id
_entity_poly.type
_entity_poly.pdbx_seq_one_letter_code
_entity_poly.pdbx_strand_id
1 'polypeptide(L)'
;MSDKDSLESLRQQMAQVIHDNPAPKMTRADREIALFEDELRESGLNFRVEMAFSELDLSLESIIFNAEHGFEGRDYLLIWDKLPATSKAYHLLVQNQKSSGCRRLLECPEAMKNHLLAFLHAFAVKISSKLKDQV
;
A
#
# COMPACT_ATOMS: atom_id res chain seq x y z
N MET A 1 8.61 16.51 45.30
CA MET A 1 8.43 17.01 43.93
C MET A 1 7.72 15.93 43.16
N SER A 2 6.56 16.27 42.61
CA SER A 2 5.42 15.36 42.42
C SER A 2 5.47 14.68 41.05
N ASP A 3 5.19 13.38 40.97
CA ASP A 3 5.03 12.61 39.70
C ASP A 3 3.98 13.20 38.75
N LYS A 4 3.17 14.16 39.20
CA LYS A 4 2.26 14.93 38.34
C LYS A 4 3.00 15.90 37.42
N ASP A 5 4.10 16.49 37.88
CA ASP A 5 4.90 17.45 37.10
C ASP A 5 5.65 16.73 35.96
N SER A 6 6.01 15.46 36.15
CA SER A 6 6.67 14.63 35.13
C SER A 6 5.69 14.14 34.05
N LEU A 7 4.45 13.79 34.43
CA LEU A 7 3.42 13.38 33.48
C LEU A 7 2.87 14.52 32.63
N GLU A 8 2.70 15.73 33.19
CA GLU A 8 2.30 16.90 32.41
C GLU A 8 3.39 17.33 31.43
N SER A 9 4.65 17.33 31.87
CA SER A 9 5.80 17.59 31.00
C SER A 9 5.90 16.58 29.86
N LEU A 10 5.71 15.29 30.13
CA LEU A 10 5.65 14.25 29.10
C LEU A 10 4.50 14.48 28.11
N ARG A 11 3.31 14.83 28.60
CA ARG A 11 2.15 15.16 27.74
C ARG A 11 2.45 16.33 26.81
N GLN A 12 3.07 17.39 27.32
CA GLN A 12 3.43 18.56 26.52
C GLN A 12 4.48 18.22 25.46
N GLN A 13 5.49 17.43 25.83
CA GLN A 13 6.49 16.94 24.87
C GLN A 13 5.86 16.07 23.78
N MET A 14 4.96 15.15 24.14
CA MET A 14 4.25 14.32 23.16
C MET A 14 3.35 15.16 22.24
N ALA A 15 2.63 16.14 22.79
CA ALA A 15 1.79 17.05 21.99
C ALA A 15 2.63 17.86 21.00
N GLN A 16 3.80 18.33 21.42
CA GLN A 16 4.75 19.05 20.57
C GLN A 16 5.28 18.15 19.44
N VAL A 17 5.66 16.90 19.75
CA VAL A 17 6.10 15.92 18.73
C VAL A 17 5.02 15.64 17.70
N ILE A 18 3.76 15.49 18.13
CA ILE A 18 2.61 15.25 17.23
C ILE A 18 2.30 16.48 16.38
N HIS A 19 2.42 17.68 16.96
CA HIS A 19 2.25 18.94 16.25
C HIS A 19 3.32 19.13 15.16
N ASP A 20 4.57 18.83 15.50
CA ASP A 20 5.71 19.02 14.61
C ASP A 20 5.81 17.89 13.56
N ASN A 21 5.21 16.73 13.83
CA ASN A 21 5.15 15.57 12.95
C ASN A 21 3.71 15.05 12.87
N PRO A 22 2.79 15.80 12.21
CA PRO A 22 1.43 15.35 12.09
C PRO A 22 1.42 14.03 11.32
N ALA A 23 0.97 12.97 11.98
CA ALA A 23 0.78 11.70 11.29
C ALA A 23 -0.17 11.95 10.11
N PRO A 24 0.17 11.48 8.90
CA PRO A 24 -0.74 11.59 7.77
C PRO A 24 -2.08 10.99 8.17
N LYS A 25 -3.19 11.67 7.86
CA LYS A 25 -4.52 11.16 8.15
C LYS A 25 -4.69 9.83 7.42
N MET A 26 -4.58 8.72 8.14
CA MET A 26 -4.88 7.40 7.60
C MET A 26 -6.32 7.40 7.11
N THR A 27 -6.46 7.16 5.82
CA THR A 27 -7.76 7.02 5.16
C THR A 27 -8.44 5.72 5.60
N ARG A 28 -9.70 5.55 5.22
CA ARG A 28 -10.39 4.28 5.45
C ARG A 28 -9.71 3.14 4.67
N ALA A 29 -9.27 3.41 3.44
CA ALA A 29 -8.55 2.43 2.62
C ALA A 29 -7.24 2.02 3.30
N ASP A 30 -6.47 2.98 3.86
CA ASP A 30 -5.21 2.66 4.56
C ASP A 30 -5.45 1.73 5.77
N ARG A 31 -6.59 1.87 6.47
CA ARG A 31 -6.95 0.96 7.58
C ARG A 31 -7.33 -0.43 7.09
N GLU A 32 -8.11 -0.53 6.02
CA GLU A 32 -8.52 -1.81 5.44
C GLU A 32 -7.32 -2.57 4.86
N ILE A 33 -6.39 -1.85 4.21
CA ILE A 33 -5.08 -2.36 3.77
C ILE A 33 -4.32 -2.93 4.97
N ALA A 34 -4.17 -2.17 6.05
CA ALA A 34 -3.41 -2.60 7.22
C ALA A 34 -3.99 -3.87 7.88
N LEU A 35 -5.32 -3.96 8.01
CA LEU A 35 -5.98 -5.15 8.55
C LEU A 35 -5.72 -6.39 7.69
N PHE A 36 -5.84 -6.25 6.37
CA PHE A 36 -5.56 -7.34 5.45
C PHE A 36 -4.09 -7.79 5.50
N GLU A 37 -3.14 -6.84 5.57
CA GLU A 37 -1.71 -7.17 5.74
C GLU A 37 -1.42 -7.94 7.03
N ASP A 38 -2.13 -7.62 8.12
CA ASP A 38 -2.00 -8.31 9.40
C ASP A 38 -2.53 -9.75 9.32
N GLU A 39 -3.71 -9.97 8.73
CA GLU A 39 -4.29 -11.32 8.53
C GLU A 39 -3.36 -12.24 7.72
N LEU A 40 -2.73 -11.69 6.69
CA LEU A 40 -1.79 -12.42 5.84
C LEU A 40 -0.48 -12.74 6.55
N ARG A 41 -0.03 -11.82 7.42
CA ARG A 41 1.14 -12.03 8.27
C ARG A 41 0.91 -13.17 9.25
N GLU A 42 -0.27 -13.22 9.88
CA GLU A 42 -0.66 -14.32 10.78
C GLU A 42 -0.75 -15.67 10.06
N SER A 43 -1.13 -15.64 8.77
CA SER A 43 -1.21 -16.83 7.93
C SER A 43 0.15 -17.34 7.39
N GLY A 44 1.25 -16.59 7.61
CA GLY A 44 2.58 -16.95 7.12
C GLY A 44 2.74 -16.90 5.59
N LEU A 45 1.76 -16.33 4.88
CA LEU A 45 1.75 -16.27 3.42
C LEU A 45 2.56 -15.07 2.94
N ASN A 46 3.44 -15.32 1.97
CA ASN A 46 4.10 -14.26 1.22
C ASN A 46 3.60 -14.30 -0.22
N PHE A 47 3.07 -13.18 -0.71
CA PHE A 47 2.62 -13.05 -2.09
C PHE A 47 2.89 -11.63 -2.57
N ARG A 48 3.12 -11.52 -3.87
CA ARG A 48 3.28 -10.27 -4.58
C ARG A 48 2.10 -10.14 -5.52
N VAL A 49 1.40 -9.00 -5.45
CA VAL A 49 0.33 -8.69 -6.40
C VAL A 49 0.85 -7.64 -7.36
N GLU A 50 0.64 -7.88 -8.64
CA GLU A 50 0.99 -6.96 -9.71
C GLU A 50 -0.27 -6.75 -10.54
N MET A 51 -0.59 -5.48 -10.83
CA MET A 51 -1.74 -5.12 -11.64
C MET A 51 -1.36 -3.98 -12.58
N ALA A 52 -1.71 -4.12 -13.86
CA ALA A 52 -1.47 -3.05 -14.82
C ALA A 52 -2.44 -1.89 -14.60
N PHE A 53 -2.01 -0.66 -14.89
CA PHE A 53 -2.90 0.49 -14.77
C PHE A 53 -4.14 0.36 -15.67
N SER A 54 -3.99 -0.25 -16.85
CA SER A 54 -5.10 -0.55 -17.76
C SER A 54 -6.12 -1.55 -17.19
N GLU A 55 -5.69 -2.43 -16.27
CA GLU A 55 -6.59 -3.37 -15.57
C GLU A 55 -7.34 -2.69 -14.42
N LEU A 56 -6.75 -1.66 -13.81
CA LEU A 56 -7.42 -0.84 -12.78
C LEU A 56 -8.47 0.08 -13.41
N ASP A 57 -8.09 0.76 -14.49
CA ASP A 57 -8.95 1.70 -15.21
C ASP A 57 -8.46 1.83 -16.66
N LEU A 58 -9.31 1.42 -17.59
CA LEU A 58 -9.04 1.46 -19.04
C LEU A 58 -8.71 2.88 -19.53
N SER A 59 -9.25 3.92 -18.88
CA SER A 59 -8.96 5.30 -19.25
C SER A 59 -7.49 5.68 -19.05
N LEU A 60 -6.77 4.96 -18.18
CA LEU A 60 -5.37 5.21 -17.89
C LEU A 60 -4.44 4.67 -18.97
N GLU A 61 -4.87 3.70 -19.77
CA GLU A 61 -4.01 2.97 -20.72
C GLU A 61 -3.27 3.91 -21.67
N SER A 62 -3.97 4.92 -22.18
CA SER A 62 -3.48 5.86 -23.20
C SER A 62 -2.99 7.20 -22.61
N ILE A 63 -3.01 7.36 -21.29
CA ILE A 63 -2.52 8.59 -20.64
C ILE A 63 -1.00 8.58 -20.67
N ILE A 64 -0.41 9.67 -21.16
CA ILE A 64 1.04 9.87 -21.14
C ILE A 64 1.43 10.36 -19.73
N PHE A 65 2.10 9.50 -18.97
CA PHE A 65 2.60 9.81 -17.62
C PHE A 65 4.00 10.42 -17.65
N ASN A 66 4.79 10.11 -18.69
CA ASN A 66 6.07 10.77 -18.94
C ASN A 66 6.19 11.11 -20.42
N ALA A 67 6.04 12.40 -20.74
CA ALA A 67 6.08 12.90 -22.10
C ALA A 67 7.50 12.89 -22.71
N GLU A 68 8.56 12.98 -21.89
CA GLU A 68 9.95 12.96 -22.37
C GLU A 68 10.37 11.59 -22.92
N HIS A 69 9.82 10.51 -22.33
CA HIS A 69 10.14 9.14 -22.73
C HIS A 69 8.97 8.42 -23.43
N GLY A 70 7.83 9.09 -23.61
CA GLY A 70 6.64 8.52 -24.24
C GLY A 70 6.05 7.35 -23.46
N PHE A 71 6.12 7.39 -22.12
CA PHE A 71 5.54 6.34 -21.29
C PHE A 71 4.06 6.58 -21.06
N GLU A 72 3.27 5.59 -21.46
CA GLU A 72 1.83 5.57 -21.34
C GLU A 72 1.41 4.71 -20.15
N GLY A 73 0.17 4.84 -19.67
CA GLY A 73 -0.30 4.06 -18.52
C GLY A 73 -0.18 2.56 -18.71
N ARG A 74 -0.29 2.05 -19.95
CA ARG A 74 -0.02 0.65 -20.28
C ARG A 74 1.38 0.15 -19.87
N ASP A 75 2.33 1.07 -19.69
CA ASP A 75 3.71 0.77 -19.32
C ASP A 75 3.92 0.68 -17.80
N TYR A 76 2.87 0.92 -17.00
CA TYR A 76 2.96 0.97 -15.55
C TYR A 76 2.20 -0.17 -14.88
N LEU A 77 2.84 -0.74 -13.85
CA LEU A 77 2.26 -1.67 -12.91
C LEU A 77 2.14 -1.03 -11.53
N LEU A 78 1.01 -1.27 -10.89
CA LEU A 78 0.84 -1.14 -9.44
C LEU A 78 1.22 -2.48 -8.80
N ILE A 79 2.14 -2.44 -7.84
CA ILE A 79 2.68 -3.64 -7.19
C ILE A 79 2.47 -3.51 -5.69
N TRP A 80 1.92 -4.55 -5.07
CA TRP A 80 1.92 -4.70 -3.63
C TRP A 80 2.88 -5.82 -3.23
N ASP A 81 3.98 -5.46 -2.57
CA ASP A 81 5.09 -6.38 -2.27
C ASP A 81 5.78 -6.01 -0.95
N LYS A 82 6.47 -6.97 -0.34
CA LYS A 82 7.35 -6.73 0.81
C LYS A 82 8.74 -6.30 0.33
N LEU A 83 9.13 -5.07 0.61
CA LEU A 83 10.48 -4.56 0.32
C LEU A 83 11.19 -4.09 1.59
N PRO A 84 12.44 -4.52 1.83
CA PRO A 84 13.05 -5.79 1.41
C PRO A 84 12.37 -7.01 2.07
N ALA A 85 12.75 -8.25 1.70
CA ALA A 85 12.13 -9.49 2.20
C ALA A 85 12.17 -9.68 3.73
N THR A 86 12.97 -8.89 4.45
CA THR A 86 13.03 -8.81 5.92
C THR A 86 12.02 -7.82 6.52
N SER A 87 11.36 -7.02 5.69
CA SER A 87 10.30 -6.10 6.09
C SER A 87 9.02 -6.86 6.44
N LYS A 88 8.41 -6.48 7.56
CA LYS A 88 7.08 -6.95 7.96
C LYS A 88 5.95 -6.18 7.30
N ALA A 89 6.27 -5.04 6.68
CA ALA A 89 5.31 -4.16 6.03
C ALA A 89 5.23 -4.50 4.54
N TYR A 90 4.01 -4.57 4.00
CA TYR A 90 3.84 -4.53 2.56
C TYR A 90 3.83 -3.08 2.11
N HIS A 91 4.28 -2.87 0.88
CA HIS A 91 4.37 -1.56 0.28
C HIS A 91 3.69 -1.56 -1.07
N LEU A 92 2.90 -0.51 -1.29
CA LEU A 92 2.35 -0.20 -2.59
C LEU A 92 3.40 0.56 -3.41
N LEU A 93 3.70 0.05 -4.59
CA LEU A 93 4.79 0.49 -5.45
C LEU A 93 4.24 0.71 -6.86
N VAL A 94 4.84 1.67 -7.56
CA VAL A 94 4.60 1.81 -9.00
C VAL A 94 5.89 1.43 -9.71
N GLN A 95 5.78 0.55 -10.70
CA GLN A 95 6.89 0.13 -11.54
C GLN A 95 6.55 0.44 -13.00
N ASN A 96 7.45 1.16 -13.66
CA ASN A 96 7.42 1.27 -15.11
C ASN A 96 8.14 0.05 -15.72
N GLN A 97 7.47 -0.66 -16.63
CA GLN A 97 7.96 -1.89 -17.25
C GLN A 97 9.00 -1.64 -18.35
N LYS A 98 8.94 -0.47 -19.01
CA LYS A 98 9.89 -0.08 -20.08
C LYS A 98 11.20 0.46 -19.52
N SER A 99 11.19 1.13 -18.37
CA SER A 99 12.42 1.52 -17.67
C SER A 99 12.90 0.35 -16.82
N SER A 100 14.01 -0.26 -17.20
CA SER A 100 14.65 -1.41 -16.55
C SER A 100 14.58 -1.37 -15.00
N GLY A 101 13.58 -2.03 -14.40
CA GLY A 101 13.58 -2.46 -13.00
C GLY A 101 13.46 -1.40 -11.89
N CYS A 102 13.23 -0.12 -12.17
CA CYS A 102 13.09 0.89 -11.11
C CYS A 102 11.71 0.79 -10.41
N ARG A 103 11.64 0.03 -9.30
CA ARG A 103 10.52 0.11 -8.36
C ARG A 103 10.67 1.38 -7.52
N ARG A 104 9.69 2.29 -7.57
CA ARG A 104 9.63 3.44 -6.67
C ARG A 104 8.44 3.31 -5.73
N LEU A 105 8.69 3.62 -4.46
CA LEU A 105 7.65 3.95 -3.50
C LEU A 105 7.07 5.29 -3.93
N LEU A 106 5.81 5.29 -4.37
CA LEU A 106 5.07 6.49 -4.70
C LEU A 106 3.83 6.55 -3.84
N GLU A 107 3.40 7.76 -3.49
CA GLU A 107 2.07 7.97 -2.94
C GLU A 107 1.05 7.61 -4.03
N CYS A 108 0.31 6.53 -3.80
CA CYS A 108 -0.72 6.07 -4.73
C CYS A 108 -2.02 6.87 -4.51
N PRO A 109 -2.67 7.37 -5.57
CA PRO A 109 -3.97 8.00 -5.46
C PRO A 109 -5.02 7.06 -4.82
N GLU A 110 -5.89 7.63 -4.00
CA GLU A 110 -6.91 6.88 -3.23
C GLU A 110 -7.83 6.03 -4.13
N ALA A 111 -8.19 6.53 -5.31
CA ALA A 111 -9.00 5.79 -6.28
C ALA A 111 -8.32 4.47 -6.69
N MET A 112 -7.02 4.52 -7.01
CA MET A 112 -6.25 3.33 -7.38
C MET A 112 -6.09 2.35 -6.20
N LYS A 113 -5.92 2.86 -4.98
CA LYS A 113 -5.92 2.03 -3.77
C LYS A 113 -7.24 1.27 -3.61
N ASN A 114 -8.37 1.94 -3.81
CA ASN A 114 -9.70 1.31 -3.72
C ASN A 114 -9.91 0.24 -4.81
N HIS A 115 -9.47 0.49 -6.03
CA HIS A 115 -9.54 -0.50 -7.12
C HIS A 115 -8.67 -1.73 -6.81
N LEU A 116 -7.44 -1.51 -6.32
CA LEU A 116 -6.58 -2.59 -5.91
C LEU A 116 -7.20 -3.38 -4.75
N LEU A 117 -7.72 -2.71 -3.72
CA LEU A 117 -8.40 -3.33 -2.58
C LEU A 117 -9.58 -4.21 -3.02
N ALA A 118 -10.40 -3.74 -3.95
CA ALA A 118 -11.51 -4.53 -4.48
C ALA A 118 -11.02 -5.83 -5.15
N PHE A 119 -9.92 -5.76 -5.90
CA PHE A 119 -9.31 -6.93 -6.51
C PHE A 119 -8.66 -7.85 -5.48
N LEU A 120 -7.97 -7.30 -4.49
CA LEU A 120 -7.36 -8.05 -3.39
C LEU A 120 -8.41 -8.80 -2.59
N HIS A 121 -9.54 -8.18 -2.31
CA HIS A 121 -10.67 -8.84 -1.67
C HIS A 121 -11.20 -9.99 -2.53
N ALA A 122 -11.40 -9.78 -3.85
CA ALA A 122 -11.82 -10.84 -4.75
C ALA A 122 -10.79 -12.00 -4.82
N PHE A 123 -9.50 -11.67 -4.83
CA PHE A 123 -8.41 -12.63 -4.81
C PHE A 123 -8.35 -13.40 -3.49
N ALA A 124 -8.47 -12.71 -2.35
CA ALA A 124 -8.49 -13.29 -1.02
C ALA A 124 -9.68 -14.24 -0.84
N VAL A 125 -10.87 -13.85 -1.29
CA VAL A 125 -12.05 -14.73 -1.30
C VAL A 125 -11.80 -15.98 -2.15
N LYS A 126 -11.19 -15.82 -3.32
CA LYS A 126 -10.87 -16.94 -4.24
C LYS A 126 -9.78 -17.87 -3.71
N ILE A 127 -8.78 -17.35 -2.99
CA ILE A 127 -7.78 -18.17 -2.31
C ILE A 127 -8.39 -18.84 -1.08
N SER A 128 -9.15 -18.11 -0.25
CA SER A 128 -9.82 -18.66 0.93
C SER A 128 -10.77 -19.80 0.56
N SER A 129 -11.52 -19.68 -0.53
CA SER A 129 -12.37 -20.78 -1.02
C SER A 129 -11.53 -22.00 -1.42
N LYS A 130 -10.43 -21.79 -2.16
CA LYS A 130 -9.52 -22.88 -2.56
C LYS A 130 -8.80 -23.54 -1.39
N LEU A 131 -8.47 -22.79 -0.33
CA LEU A 131 -7.85 -23.33 0.88
C LEU A 131 -8.86 -24.11 1.73
N LYS A 132 -10.13 -23.67 1.79
CA LYS A 132 -11.21 -24.40 2.46
C LYS A 132 -11.54 -25.72 1.77
N ASP A 133 -11.42 -25.78 0.44
CA ASP A 133 -11.63 -27.00 -0.34
C ASP A 133 -10.49 -28.04 -0.21
N GLN A 134 -9.38 -27.69 0.46
CA GLN A 134 -8.25 -28.60 0.70
C GLN A 134 -8.22 -29.19 2.13
N VAL A 135 -9.27 -28.97 2.92
CA VAL A 135 -9.45 -29.54 4.27
C VAL A 135 -10.53 -30.62 4.26
#